data_AF-A0A8C0SLR6-F1
#
_entry.id   AF-A0A8C0SLR6-F1
#
_cell.length_a   1.000
_cell.length_b   1.000
_cell.length_c   1.000
_cell.angle_alpha   90.00
_cell.angle_beta   90.00
_cell.angle_gamma   90.00
#
_symmetry.space_group_name_H-M   'P 1'
#
loop_
_entity.id
_entity.type
_entity.pdbx_description
1 polymer ?
#
loop_
_entity_poly.entity_id
_entity_poly.type
_entity_poly.pdbx_seq_one_letter_code
_entity_poly.pdbx_strand_id
1 'polypeptide(L)'
;MNDTVPIRTRKFMTNRLLQRKQIVIDVLHPGKATVPKIYDSLDYAKKNEPKHRLARHGLYEKKKTSRKLQRMQKQNEESPVDCKSQRWC
;
A
#
# COMPACT_ATOMS: atom_id res chain seq x y z
N MET A 1 -6.66 30.05 16.41
CA MET A 1 -7.78 29.53 17.21
C MET A 1 -7.57 28.03 17.33
N ASN A 2 -7.14 27.57 18.50
CA ASN A 2 -6.85 26.15 18.73
C ASN A 2 -8.08 25.54 19.42
N ASP A 3 -9.01 25.02 18.62
CA ASP A 3 -10.15 24.29 19.17
C ASP A 3 -9.65 23.03 19.86
N THR A 4 -10.02 22.85 21.12
CA THR A 4 -9.71 21.64 21.88
C THR A 4 -10.45 20.45 21.27
N VAL A 5 -9.72 19.51 20.67
CA VAL A 5 -10.27 18.27 20.10
C VAL A 5 -10.15 17.15 21.14
N PRO A 6 -11.26 16.68 21.76
CA PRO A 6 -11.18 15.58 22.70
C PRO A 6 -10.86 14.26 22.00
N ILE A 7 -9.84 13.58 22.51
CA ILE A 7 -9.36 12.28 22.04
C ILE A 7 -9.63 11.24 23.12
N ARG A 8 -10.39 10.19 22.80
CA ARG A 8 -10.57 9.02 23.67
C ARG A 8 -9.92 7.81 23.01
N THR A 9 -9.05 7.12 23.72
CA THR A 9 -8.45 5.86 23.27
C THR A 9 -9.18 4.68 23.89
N ARG A 10 -9.62 3.74 23.07
CA ARG A 10 -10.26 2.48 23.48
C ARG A 10 -9.51 1.28 22.88
N LYS A 11 -9.69 0.11 23.47
CA LYS A 11 -9.16 -1.19 22.98
C LYS A 11 -7.66 -1.13 22.65
N PHE A 12 -6.85 -0.72 23.63
CA PHE A 12 -5.40 -0.70 23.47
C PHE A 12 -4.84 -2.12 23.44
N MET A 13 -4.16 -2.48 22.35
CA MET A 13 -3.60 -3.81 22.14
C MET A 13 -2.22 -3.71 21.50
N THR A 14 -1.24 -4.42 22.03
CA THR A 14 0.06 -4.57 21.39
C THR A 14 0.04 -5.78 20.45
N ASN A 15 -0.03 -5.55 19.14
CA ASN A 15 0.03 -6.61 18.14
C ASN A 15 1.50 -6.90 17.79
N ARG A 16 2.03 -8.00 18.33
CA ARG A 16 3.42 -8.43 18.13
C ARG A 16 3.68 -9.03 16.75
N LEU A 17 2.67 -9.63 16.11
CA LEU A 17 2.78 -10.18 14.75
C LEU A 17 3.15 -9.09 13.74
N LEU A 18 2.59 -7.90 13.92
CA LEU A 18 2.81 -6.74 13.06
C LEU A 18 3.69 -5.67 13.71
N GLN A 19 4.27 -5.95 14.89
CA GLN A 19 5.16 -5.06 15.63
C GLN A 19 4.60 -3.64 15.76
N ARG A 20 3.32 -3.54 16.16
CA ARG A 20 2.65 -2.25 16.33
C ARG A 20 1.65 -2.26 17.47
N LYS A 21 1.42 -1.08 18.05
CA LYS A 21 0.29 -0.84 18.94
C LYS A 21 -0.96 -0.57 18.11
N GLN A 22 -1.98 -1.40 18.27
CA GLN A 22 -3.30 -1.20 17.70
C GLN A 22 -4.19 -0.60 18.77
N ILE A 23 -4.79 0.53 18.44
CA ILE A 23 -5.70 1.26 19.32
C ILE A 23 -6.89 1.73 18.49
N VAL A 24 -8.06 1.80 19.10
CA VAL A 24 -9.22 2.47 18.52
C VAL A 24 -9.25 3.87 19.10
N ILE A 25 -9.08 4.87 18.24
CA ILE A 25 -9.10 6.28 18.66
C ILE A 25 -10.44 6.87 18.25
N ASP A 26 -11.22 7.32 19.22
CA ASP A 26 -12.39 8.15 18.98
C ASP A 26 -11.95 9.60 19.12
N VAL A 27 -11.89 10.28 17.99
CA VAL A 27 -11.55 11.70 17.94
C VAL A 27 -12.79 12.45 17.55
N LEU A 28 -13.27 13.28 18.48
CA LEU A 28 -14.39 14.17 18.23
C LEU A 28 -13.83 15.51 17.75
N HIS A 29 -13.61 15.61 16.45
CA HIS A 29 -13.26 16.85 15.77
C HIS A 29 -14.50 17.38 15.03
N PRO A 30 -15.19 18.41 15.53
CA PRO A 30 -16.20 19.11 14.74
C PRO A 30 -15.52 19.77 13.54
N GLY A 31 -15.93 19.39 12.32
CA GLY A 31 -15.48 20.02 11.08
C GLY A 31 -14.07 19.64 10.56
N LYS A 32 -13.38 18.62 11.13
CA LYS A 32 -12.07 18.16 10.62
C LYS A 32 -12.08 16.67 10.24
N ALA A 33 -11.18 16.27 9.34
CA ALA A 33 -11.08 14.93 8.78
C ALA A 33 -10.35 13.91 9.70
N THR A 34 -10.36 12.64 9.29
CA THR A 34 -10.03 11.46 10.12
C THR A 34 -8.55 11.30 10.55
N VAL A 35 -8.36 10.53 11.63
CA VAL A 35 -7.11 10.29 12.38
C VAL A 35 -6.07 9.41 11.64
N PRO A 36 -4.76 9.71 11.73
CA PRO A 36 -3.69 8.94 11.09
C PRO A 36 -3.30 7.65 11.85
N LYS A 37 -2.67 6.70 11.12
CA LYS A 37 -2.05 5.50 11.70
C LYS A 37 -0.58 5.76 12.00
N ILE A 38 -0.13 5.36 13.19
CA ILE A 38 1.23 5.58 13.68
C ILE A 38 1.99 4.24 13.72
N TYR A 39 3.23 4.25 13.25
CA TYR A 39 4.14 3.10 13.23
C TYR A 39 5.45 3.48 13.94
N ASP A 40 6.13 2.49 14.54
CA ASP A 40 7.36 2.72 15.30
C ASP A 40 8.59 2.96 14.38
N SER A 41 8.57 2.45 13.14
CA SER A 41 9.61 2.73 12.13
C SER A 41 9.03 2.87 10.72
N LEU A 42 9.80 3.55 9.84
CA LEU A 42 9.42 3.77 8.43
C LEU A 42 9.44 2.46 7.61
N ASP A 43 10.33 1.53 7.93
CA ASP A 43 10.44 0.27 7.20
C ASP A 43 9.20 -0.60 7.41
N TYR A 44 8.70 -0.65 8.66
CA TYR A 44 7.43 -1.32 8.97
C TYR A 44 6.24 -0.62 8.34
N ALA A 45 6.24 0.72 8.30
CA ALA A 45 5.20 1.46 7.61
C ALA A 45 5.15 1.04 6.13
N LYS A 46 6.28 1.04 5.41
CA LYS A 46 6.35 0.63 3.99
C LYS A 46 5.95 -0.83 3.75
N LYS A 47 6.24 -1.74 4.68
CA LYS A 47 5.90 -3.16 4.56
C LYS A 47 4.43 -3.46 4.84
N ASN A 48 3.83 -2.79 5.83
CA ASN A 48 2.51 -3.11 6.37
C ASN A 48 1.39 -2.17 5.88
N GLU A 49 1.73 -1.00 5.35
CA GLU A 49 0.77 -0.08 4.74
C GLU A 49 0.30 -0.57 3.36
N PRO A 50 -1.00 -0.50 3.04
CA PRO A 50 -1.46 -0.71 1.69
C PRO A 50 -0.76 0.23 0.70
N LYS A 51 -0.24 -0.33 -0.40
CA LYS A 51 0.55 0.39 -1.42
C LYS A 51 -0.12 1.68 -1.95
N HIS A 52 -1.45 1.75 -1.95
CA HIS A 52 -2.17 2.95 -2.36
C HIS A 52 -1.98 4.15 -1.42
N ARG A 53 -1.80 3.93 -0.11
CA ARG A 53 -1.50 5.01 0.85
C ARG A 53 -0.07 5.47 0.70
N LEU A 54 0.87 4.54 0.52
CA LEU A 54 2.27 4.87 0.23
C LEU A 54 2.41 5.72 -1.03
N ALA A 55 1.63 5.41 -2.07
CA ALA A 55 1.58 6.21 -3.30
C ALA A 55 1.04 7.63 -3.08
N ARG A 56 0.04 7.82 -2.20
CA ARG A 56 -0.45 9.16 -1.84
C ARG A 56 0.61 10.01 -1.14
N HIS A 57 1.47 9.38 -0.34
CA HIS A 57 2.57 10.03 0.36
C HIS A 57 3.87 10.09 -0.47
N GLY A 58 3.85 9.67 -1.75
CA GLY A 58 5.03 9.72 -2.62
C GLY A 58 6.12 8.69 -2.31
N LEU A 59 5.87 7.74 -1.40
CA LEU A 59 6.85 6.72 -0.99
C LEU A 59 6.84 5.47 -1.89
N TYR A 60 5.92 5.41 -2.86
CA TYR A 60 5.78 4.28 -3.77
C TYR A 60 5.23 4.72 -5.12
N GLU A 61 5.91 4.34 -6.20
CA GLU A 61 5.40 4.54 -7.56
C GLU A 61 4.67 3.30 -8.05
N LYS A 62 3.38 3.47 -8.40
CA LYS A 62 2.58 2.42 -9.02
C LYS A 62 2.82 2.43 -10.53
N LYS A 63 3.36 1.33 -11.08
CA LYS A 63 3.41 1.13 -12.54
C LYS A 63 1.99 1.17 -13.13
N LYS A 64 1.70 2.20 -13.92
CA LYS A 64 0.41 2.37 -14.62
C LYS A 64 0.47 1.63 -15.96
N THR A 65 0.30 0.31 -15.88
CA THR A 65 0.27 -0.54 -17.06
C THR A 65 -1.11 -1.21 -17.14
N SER A 66 -1.70 -1.25 -18.34
CA SER A 66 -3.03 -1.86 -18.54
C SER A 66 -2.95 -3.36 -18.27
N ARG A 67 -3.90 -3.90 -17.49
CA ARG A 67 -3.95 -5.35 -17.16
C ARG A 67 -3.99 -6.21 -18.43
N LYS A 68 -4.60 -5.73 -19.52
CA LYS A 68 -4.65 -6.43 -20.81
C LYS A 68 -3.27 -6.50 -21.47
N LEU A 69 -2.55 -5.39 -21.50
CA LEU A 69 -1.22 -5.30 -22.11
C LEU A 69 -0.20 -6.19 -21.38
N GLN A 70 -0.23 -6.22 -20.05
CA GLN A 70 0.66 -7.09 -19.25
C GLN A 70 0.43 -8.57 -19.53
N ARG A 71 -0.85 -8.98 -19.66
CA ARG A 71 -1.19 -10.38 -19.95
C ARG A 71 -0.69 -10.80 -21.33
N MET A 72 -0.85 -9.94 -22.34
CA MET A 72 -0.31 -10.20 -23.69
C MET A 72 1.21 -10.26 -23.70
N GLN A 73 1.91 -9.33 -23.05
CA GLN A 73 3.38 -9.34 -22.97
C GLN A 73 3.89 -10.60 -22.27
N LYS A 74 3.27 -11.00 -21.15
CA LYS A 74 3.62 -12.22 -20.44
C LYS A 74 3.37 -13.48 -21.28
N GLN A 75 2.26 -13.54 -22.02
CA GLN A 75 2.00 -14.64 -22.97
C GLN A 75 3.05 -14.71 -24.07
N ASN A 76 3.50 -13.55 -24.59
CA ASN A 76 4.54 -13.47 -25.62
C ASN A 76 5.95 -13.81 -25.07
N GLU A 77 6.23 -13.56 -23.79
CA GLU A 77 7.46 -13.97 -23.09
C GLU A 77 7.46 -15.47 -22.75
N GLU A 78 6.29 -16.03 -22.40
CA GLU A 78 6.13 -17.45 -22.05
C GLU A 78 6.07 -18.37 -23.28
N SER A 79 5.64 -17.85 -24.44
CA SER A 79 5.78 -18.57 -25.72
C SER A 79 7.27 -18.61 -26.10
N PRO A 80 7.93 -19.78 -26.11
CA PRO A 80 9.31 -19.87 -26.54
C PRO A 80 9.38 -19.46 -28.00
N VAL A 81 10.14 -18.41 -28.29
CA VAL A 81 10.55 -18.06 -29.65
C VAL A 81 11.56 -19.10 -30.14
N ASP A 82 11.13 -20.35 -30.37
CA ASP A 82 11.96 -21.29 -31.10
C ASP A 82 11.89 -20.94 -32.59
N CYS A 83 12.68 -19.92 -32.94
CA CYS A 83 13.14 -19.66 -34.28
C CYS A 83 14.27 -20.66 -34.61
N LYS A 84 13.95 -21.96 -34.70
CA LYS A 84 14.84 -22.92 -35.33
C LYS A 84 14.57 -22.93 -36.83
N SER A 85 15.37 -22.13 -37.52
CA SER A 85 16.11 -22.53 -38.72
C SER A 85 15.59 -23.79 -39.46
N GLN A 86 14.88 -23.58 -40.56
CA GLN A 86 15.01 -24.31 -41.84
C GLN A 86 14.15 -23.54 -42.85
N ARG A 87 14.78 -22.61 -43.57
CA ARG A 87 15.31 -22.81 -44.93
C ARG A 87 14.17 -22.92 -45.95
N TRP A 88 14.13 -21.88 -46.78
CA TRP A 88 13.44 -21.81 -48.06
C TRP A 88 13.44 -23.14 -48.81
N CYS A 89 12.26 -23.70 -49.05
CA CYS A 89 11.79 -24.42 -50.23
C CYS A 89 10.27 -24.63 -50.09
#